data_AF-S7V756-F1
#
_entry.id   AF-S7V756-F1
#
_cell.length_a   1.000
_cell.length_b   1.000
_cell.length_c   1.000
_cell.angle_alpha   90.00
_cell.angle_beta   90.00
_cell.angle_gamma   90.00
#
_symmetry.space_group_name_H-M   'P 1'
#
loop_
_entity.id
_entity.type
_entity.pdbx_description
1 polymer ?
#
loop_
_entity_poly.entity_id
_entity_poly.type
_entity_poly.pdbx_seq_one_letter_code
_entity_poly.pdbx_strand_id
1 'polypeptide(L)' 'MINVILQGLEGQIEVDGVAYNGIMPAHSFLSDAEAAGVLTYIRKSFGNNSSSISAIEVANARKEIK' A
#
# COMPACT_ATOMS: atom_id res chain seq x y z
N MET A 1 -0.94 -2.61 4.08
CA MET A 1 -1.01 -1.60 2.99
C MET A 1 0.35 -1.33 2.37
N ILE A 2 1.41 -1.07 3.15
CA ILE A 2 2.77 -0.87 2.58
C ILE A 2 3.21 -2.11 1.77
N ASN A 3 3.07 -3.31 2.34
CA ASN A 3 3.45 -4.55 1.68
C ASN A 3 2.68 -4.81 0.37
N VAL A 4 1.40 -4.39 0.30
CA VAL A 4 0.56 -4.55 -0.90
C VAL A 4 1.09 -3.69 -2.05
N ILE A 5 1.58 -2.48 -1.78
CA ILE A 5 2.20 -1.65 -2.83
C ILE A 5 3.54 -2.25 -3.25
N LEU A 6 4.33 -2.78 -2.31
CA LEU A 6 5.67 -3.29 -2.58
C LEU A 6 5.69 -4.66 -3.28
N GLN A 7 4.77 -5.56 -2.92
CA GLN A 7 4.68 -6.93 -3.44
C GLN A 7 3.58 -7.12 -4.48
N GLY A 8 2.65 -6.16 -4.58
CA GLY A 8 1.42 -6.35 -5.33
C GLY A 8 0.38 -7.12 -4.53
N LEU A 9 -0.74 -7.42 -5.19
CA LEU A 9 -1.81 -8.24 -4.67
C LEU A 9 -2.40 -9.06 -5.81
N GLU A 10 -2.54 -10.35 -5.61
CA GLU A 10 -3.18 -11.25 -6.56
C GLU A 10 -4.17 -12.16 -5.86
N GLY A 11 -5.19 -12.60 -6.60
CA GLY A 11 -6.20 -13.51 -6.12
C GLY A 11 -7.49 -12.83 -5.69
N GLN A 12 -8.41 -13.65 -5.18
CA GLN A 12 -9.73 -13.21 -4.76
C GLN A 12 -9.66 -12.54 -3.38
N ILE A 13 -10.16 -11.32 -3.30
CA ILE A 13 -10.35 -10.56 -2.06
C ILE A 13 -11.80 -10.10 -1.97
N GLU A 14 -12.26 -9.86 -0.74
CA GLU A 14 -13.55 -9.25 -0.49
C GLU A 14 -13.31 -7.86 0.13
N VAL A 15 -13.89 -6.84 -0.49
CA VAL A 15 -13.83 -5.45 0.00
C VAL A 15 -15.26 -4.94 0.09
N ASP A 16 -15.69 -4.61 1.32
CA ASP A 16 -17.04 -4.13 1.63
C ASP A 16 -18.18 -5.02 1.05
N GLY A 17 -18.01 -6.34 1.11
CA GLY A 17 -19.00 -7.31 0.63
C GLY A 17 -18.96 -7.58 -0.88
N VAL A 18 -18.03 -6.94 -1.60
CA VAL A 18 -17.84 -7.16 -3.04
C VAL A 18 -16.57 -7.98 -3.26
N ALA A 19 -16.72 -9.09 -3.98
CA ALA A 19 -15.60 -9.93 -4.37
C ALA A 19 -14.86 -9.31 -5.57
N TYR A 20 -13.57 -9.04 -5.39
CA TYR A 20 -12.65 -8.63 -6.44
C TYR A 20 -11.67 -9.76 -6.69
N ASN A 21 -11.52 -10.19 -7.94
CA ASN A 21 -10.48 -11.12 -8.35
C ASN A 21 -9.67 -10.47 -9.46
N GLY A 22 -8.58 -9.85 -9.07
CA GLY A 22 -7.74 -9.05 -9.96
C GLY A 22 -6.28 -9.18 -9.59
N ILE A 23 -5.44 -8.68 -10.48
CA ILE A 23 -3.99 -8.62 -10.28
C ILE A 23 -3.63 -7.15 -10.14
N MET A 24 -3.09 -6.79 -8.99
CA MET A 24 -2.42 -5.51 -8.73
C MET A 24 -0.91 -5.77 -8.76
N PRO A 25 -0.20 -5.34 -9.82
CA PRO A 25 1.25 -5.51 -9.90
C PRO A 25 1.98 -4.81 -8.74
N ALA A 26 3.13 -5.35 -8.37
CA ALA A 26 4.04 -4.71 -7.45
C ALA A 26 4.51 -3.36 -7.99
N HIS A 27 4.36 -2.31 -7.20
CA HIS A 27 4.88 -0.97 -7.50
C HIS A 27 6.25 -0.77 -6.83
N SER A 28 7.11 -1.79 -6.91
CA SER A 28 8.44 -1.80 -6.30
C SER A 28 9.40 -0.75 -6.87
N PHE A 29 9.07 -0.19 -8.04
CA PHE A 29 9.79 0.88 -8.72
C PHE A 29 9.64 2.26 -8.04
N LEU A 30 8.62 2.46 -7.20
CA LEU A 30 8.45 3.71 -6.46
C LEU A 30 9.52 3.84 -5.37
N SER A 31 10.00 5.06 -5.17
CA SER A 31 10.84 5.37 -4.01
C SER A 31 10.03 5.30 -2.70
N ASP A 32 10.72 5.11 -1.58
CA ASP A 32 10.05 5.00 -0.27
C ASP A 32 9.30 6.29 0.10
N ALA A 33 9.80 7.45 -0.36
CA ALA A 33 9.14 8.75 -0.17
C ALA A 33 7.86 8.88 -1.00
N GLU A 34 7.88 8.45 -2.28
CA GLU A 34 6.69 8.48 -3.14
C GLU A 34 5.61 7.52 -2.64
N ALA A 35 5.99 6.30 -2.28
CA ALA A 35 5.08 5.32 -1.71
C ALA A 35 4.45 5.82 -0.40
N ALA A 36 5.25 6.42 0.50
CA ALA A 36 4.76 7.02 1.74
C ALA A 36 3.79 8.19 1.48
N GLY A 37 4.07 9.03 0.48
CA GLY A 37 3.22 10.14 0.08
C GLY A 37 1.85 9.67 -0.42
N VAL A 38 1.83 8.72 -1.35
CA VAL A 38 0.59 8.14 -1.90
C VAL A 38 -0.22 7.44 -0.80
N LEU A 39 0.43 6.64 0.05
CA LEU A 39 -0.24 5.96 1.16
C LEU A 39 -0.83 6.94 2.18
N THR A 40 -0.11 8.01 2.49
CA THR A 40 -0.59 9.06 3.39
C THR A 40 -1.79 9.79 2.79
N TYR A 41 -1.75 10.10 1.49
CA TYR A 41 -2.87 10.70 0.79
C TYR A 41 -4.11 9.81 0.85
N ILE A 42 -3.99 8.51 0.57
CA ILE A 42 -5.11 7.56 0.64
C ILE A 42 -5.66 7.44 2.07
N ARG A 43 -4.79 7.44 3.09
CA ARG A 43 -5.17 7.34 4.50
C ARG A 43 -5.88 8.57 5.07
N LYS A 44 -5.69 9.74 4.46
CA LYS A 44 -6.35 11.00 4.83
C LYS A 44 -7.50 11.37 3.90
N SER A 45 -7.54 10.80 2.71
CA SER A 45 -8.57 11.03 1.71
C SER A 45 -9.68 9.99 1.82
N PHE A 46 -10.73 10.13 1.02
CA PHE A 46 -11.86 9.18 0.97
C PHE A 46 -12.60 9.01 2.31
N GLY A 47 -12.52 10.00 3.20
CA GLY A 47 -13.14 9.95 4.53
C GLY A 47 -12.34 9.16 5.58
N ASN A 48 -11.13 8.72 5.25
CA ASN A 48 -10.24 8.04 6.20
C ASN A 48 -9.54 9.05 7.12
N ASN A 49 -9.39 8.68 8.41
CA ASN A 49 -8.69 9.49 9.43
C ASN A 49 -7.53 8.71 10.07
N SER A 50 -6.73 8.03 9.24
CA SER A 50 -5.57 7.27 9.71
C SER A 50 -4.29 8.10 9.79
N SER A 51 -3.33 7.63 10.59
CA SER A 51 -2.01 8.26 10.72
C SER A 51 -1.25 8.26 9.39
N SER A 52 -0.46 9.32 9.17
CA SER A 52 0.45 9.39 8.02
C SER A 52 1.48 8.27 8.05
N ILE A 53 1.92 7.83 6.88
CA ILE A 53 3.03 6.89 6.72
C ILE A 53 4.27 7.69 6.37
N SER A 54 5.36 7.45 7.10
CA SER A 54 6.67 8.02 6.84
C SER A 54 7.49 7.16 5.87
N ALA A 55 8.44 7.77 5.17
CA ALA A 55 9.36 7.04 4.29
C ALA A 55 10.18 5.99 5.05
N ILE A 56 10.46 6.21 6.34
CA ILE A 56 11.21 5.28 7.20
C ILE A 56 10.39 4.00 7.42
N GLU A 57 9.09 4.12 7.67
CA GLU A 57 8.20 2.95 7.81
C GLU A 57 8.14 2.14 6.51
N VAL A 58 8.14 2.81 5.35
CA VAL A 58 8.18 2.13 4.05
C VAL A 58 9.52 1.43 3.84
N ALA A 59 10.64 2.09 4.15
CA ALA A 59 11.97 1.50 4.04
C ALA A 59 12.14 0.28 4.96
N ASN A 60 11.63 0.35 6.19
CA ASN A 60 11.63 -0.78 7.12
C ASN A 60 10.78 -1.94 6.58
N ALA A 61 9.56 -1.67 6.12
CA ALA A 61 8.73 -2.69 5.49
C ALA A 61 9.40 -3.31 4.27
N ARG A 62 10.10 -2.52 3.44
CA ARG A 62 10.86 -3.02 2.29
C ARG A 62 12.01 -3.95 2.71
N LYS A 63 12.64 -3.71 3.86
CA LYS A 63 13.67 -4.60 4.42
C LYS A 63 13.07 -5.91 4.95
N GLU A 64 11.94 -5.85 5.65
CA GLU A 64 11.26 -7.04 6.19
C GLU A 64 10.75 -7.98 5.08
N ILE A 65 10.51 -7.45 3.88
CA ILE A 65 10.04 -8.20 2.72
C ILE A 65 11.20 -8.86 1.94
N LYS A 66 12.43 -8.39 2.13
CA LYS A 66 13.60 -8.80 1.34
C LYS A 66 14.42 -9.85 2.08
#